data_AF-A0A368E682-F1
#
_entry.id   AF-A0A368E682-F1
#
_cell.length_a   1.000
_cell.length_b   1.000
_cell.length_c   1.000
_cell.angle_alpha   90.00
_cell.angle_beta   90.00
_cell.angle_gamma   90.00
#
_symmetry.space_group_name_H-M   'P 1'
#
loop_
_entity.id
_entity.type
_entity.pdbx_description
1 polymer ?
#
loop_
_entity_poly.entity_id
_entity_poly.type
_entity_poly.pdbx_seq_one_letter_code
_entity_poly.pdbx_strand_id
1 'polypeptide(L)' 'MGKNIIFGGAFLKLAKETIWHFTCDFCNLWWSFASSDGYEPKDSIFCPHCGKKNKIEDN' A
#
# COMPACT_ATOMS: atom_id res chain seq x y z
N MET A 1 -50.04 19.33 5.85
CA MET A 1 -49.08 18.47 6.59
C MET A 1 -48.47 17.47 5.63
N GLY A 2 -47.35 17.82 4.98
CA GLY A 2 -46.56 16.89 4.18
C GLY A 2 -45.48 16.27 5.06
N LYS A 3 -45.43 14.93 5.15
CA LYS A 3 -44.39 14.22 5.89
C LYS A 3 -43.13 14.18 5.01
N ASN A 4 -42.03 14.76 5.48
CA ASN A 4 -40.71 14.59 4.88
C ASN A 4 -40.23 13.16 5.16
N ILE A 5 -40.07 12.36 4.11
CA ILE A 5 -39.53 11.00 4.18
C ILE A 5 -38.01 11.12 4.02
N ILE A 6 -37.26 10.91 5.09
CA ILE A 6 -35.78 10.82 5.05
C ILE A 6 -35.42 9.38 4.71
N PHE A 7 -34.96 9.13 3.48
CA PHE A 7 -34.32 7.86 3.12
C PHE A 7 -32.89 7.85 3.69
N GLY A 8 -32.75 7.35 4.91
CA GLY A 8 -31.44 7.11 5.54
C GLY A 8 -30.76 5.88 4.93
N GLY A 9 -30.16 6.03 3.75
CA GLY A 9 -29.30 5.02 3.15
C GLY A 9 -27.93 5.00 3.84
N ALA A 10 -27.43 3.82 4.20
CA ALA A 10 -26.07 3.65 4.69
C ALA A 10 -25.05 3.75 3.54
N PHE A 11 -23.94 4.45 3.76
CA PHE A 11 -22.85 4.57 2.80
C PHE A 11 -21.74 3.54 3.09
N LEU A 12 -21.22 2.92 2.03
CA LEU A 12 -20.03 2.07 2.09
C LEU A 12 -18.78 2.94 1.84
N LYS A 13 -17.72 2.73 2.63
CA LYS A 13 -16.40 3.32 2.38
C LYS A 13 -15.55 2.31 1.63
N LEU A 14 -15.16 2.66 0.40
CA LEU A 14 -14.22 1.89 -0.41
C LEU A 14 -12.80 2.36 -0.13
N ALA A 15 -11.90 1.42 0.16
CA ALA A 15 -10.47 1.65 0.21
C ALA A 15 -9.79 0.61 -0.69
N LYS A 16 -8.86 1.05 -1.53
CA LYS A 16 -8.03 0.18 -2.37
C LYS A 16 -6.59 0.28 -1.90
N GLU A 17 -5.94 -0.87 -1.85
CA GLU A 17 -4.54 -1.03 -1.46
C GLU A 17 -3.77 -1.70 -2.59
N THR A 18 -2.52 -1.27 -2.77
CA THR A 18 -1.52 -1.86 -3.65
C THR A 18 -0.41 -2.47 -2.79
N ILE A 19 -0.08 -3.74 -3.03
CA ILE A 19 0.93 -4.48 -2.27
C ILE A 19 2.18 -4.63 -3.12
N TRP A 20 3.29 -4.10 -2.60
CA TRP A 20 4.62 -4.17 -3.23
C TRP A 20 5.40 -5.32 -2.60
N HIS A 21 6.01 -6.16 -3.43
CA HIS A 21 6.87 -7.26 -2.98
C HIS A 21 8.33 -6.92 -3.28
N PHE A 22 9.19 -7.09 -2.29
CA PHE A 22 10.62 -6.80 -2.41
C PHE A 22 11.43 -8.02 -1.97
N THR A 23 12.53 -8.26 -2.68
CA THR A 23 13.57 -9.21 -2.26
C THR A 23 14.85 -8.44 -2.06
N CYS A 24 15.54 -8.66 -0.94
CA CYS A 24 16.79 -7.97 -0.66
C CYS A 24 18.00 -8.74 -1.21
N ASP A 25 18.79 -8.12 -2.07
CA ASP A 25 20.00 -8.75 -2.66
C ASP A 25 21.11 -9.05 -1.65
N PHE A 26 21.06 -8.43 -0.46
CA PHE A 26 22.07 -8.64 0.57
C PHE A 26 21.79 -9.84 1.47
N CYS A 27 20.54 -10.05 1.86
CA CYS A 27 20.16 -11.14 2.79
C CYS A 27 19.24 -12.19 2.17
N ASN A 28 18.82 -12.00 0.92
CA ASN A 28 17.92 -12.88 0.16
C ASN A 28 16.57 -13.16 0.83
N LEU A 29 16.16 -12.27 1.75
CA LEU A 29 14.85 -12.34 2.39
C LEU A 29 13.86 -11.44 1.66
N TRP A 30 12.61 -11.91 1.61
CA TRP A 30 11.50 -11.21 0.98
C TRP A 30 10.63 -10.52 2.03
N TRP A 31 10.00 -9.41 1.64
CA TRP A 31 9.01 -8.72 2.45
C TRP A 31 8.03 -7.95 1.56
N SER A 32 6.90 -7.53 2.13
CA SER A 32 5.88 -6.77 1.42
C SER A 32 5.47 -5.49 2.15
N PHE A 33 5.04 -4.49 1.37
CA PHE A 33 4.53 -3.22 1.87
C PHE A 33 3.20 -2.89 1.18
N ALA A 34 2.13 -2.77 1.95
CA ALA A 34 0.83 -2.32 1.46
C ALA A 34 0.75 -0.80 1.50
N SER A 35 0.26 -0.19 0.42
CA SER A 35 0.10 1.25 0.30
C SER A 35 -1.16 1.62 -0.47
N SER A 36 -1.52 2.90 -0.44
CA SER A 36 -2.58 3.43 -1.31
C SER A 36 -2.15 3.47 -2.78
N ASP A 37 -3.11 3.45 -3.70
CA ASP A 37 -2.88 3.45 -5.15
C ASP A 37 -1.97 4.56 -5.71
N GLY A 38 -1.85 5.70 -5.02
CA GLY A 38 -1.00 6.80 -5.46
C GLY A 38 0.45 6.74 -4.99
N TYR A 39 0.85 5.67 -4.28
CA TYR A 39 2.20 5.53 -3.77
C TYR A 39 3.02 4.61 -4.66
N GLU A 40 4.14 5.14 -5.14
CA GLU A 40 5.20 4.37 -5.80
C GLU A 40 6.44 4.35 -4.89
N PRO A 41 7.07 3.18 -4.68
CA PRO A 41 8.31 3.08 -3.94
C PRO A 41 9.41 3.95 -4.60
N LYS A 42 10.06 4.81 -3.81
CA LYS A 42 11.20 5.63 -4.29
C LYS A 42 12.36 4.73 -4.73
N ASP A 43 13.25 5.24 -5.58
CA ASP A 43 14.44 4.56 -6.17
C ASP A 43 15.30 3.73 -5.21
N SER A 44 15.17 3.91 -3.89
CA SER A 44 15.87 3.11 -2.90
C SER A 44 15.11 2.92 -1.59
N ILE A 45 15.22 1.72 -1.01
CA ILE A 45 14.51 1.32 0.21
C ILE A 45 15.43 0.57 1.17
N PHE A 46 15.17 0.72 2.47
CA PHE A 46 15.88 -0.03 3.50
C PHE A 46 15.26 -1.42 3.68
N CYS A 47 16.09 -2.45 3.73
CA CYS A 47 15.66 -3.79 4.10
C CYS A 47 15.40 -3.85 5.62
N PRO A 48 14.20 -4.26 6.06
CA PRO A 48 13.87 -4.36 7.49
C PRO A 48 14.62 -5.49 8.21
N HIS A 49 15.18 -6.45 7.47
CA HIS A 49 15.89 -7.59 8.05
C HIS A 49 17.37 -7.32 8.33
N CYS A 50 18.07 -6.67 7.39
CA CYS A 50 19.52 -6.46 7.50
C CYS A 50 19.94 -4.98 7.62
N GLY A 51 18.99 -4.05 7.49
CA GLY A 51 19.24 -2.61 7.60
C GLY A 51 20.00 -1.99 6.43
N LYS A 52 20.34 -2.76 5.39
CA LYS A 52 21.01 -2.25 4.19
C LYS A 52 20.01 -1.60 3.24
N LYS A 53 20.50 -0.61 2.49
CA LYS A 53 19.72 0.13 1.51
C LYS A 53 19.92 -0.48 0.12
N ASN A 54 18.83 -0.87 -0.53
CA ASN A 54 18.82 -1.36 -1.90
C ASN A 54 18.24 -0.31 -2.84
N LYS A 55 18.70 -0.34 -4.10
CA LYS A 55 17.99 0.34 -5.19
C LYS A 55 16.82 -0.52 -5.63
N ILE A 56 15.73 0.11 -6.02
CA ILE A 56 14.59 -0.59 -6.62
C ILE A 56 14.84 -0.63 -8.13
N GLU A 57 14.80 -1.82 -8.71
CA GLU A 57 14.83 -2.01 -10.17
C GLU A 57 13.40 -2.23 -10.66
N ASP A 58 12.94 -1.38 -11.56
CA ASP A 58 11.67 -1.56 -12.27
C ASP A 58 11.84 -2.75 -13.24
N ASN A 59 11.06 -3.82 -13.04
CA ASN A 59 11.01 -4.95 -13.98
C ASN A 59 10.13 -4.65 -15.18
#